data_AF-A0A0P9CVK6-F1
#
_entry.id   AF-A0A0P9CVK6-F1
#
_cell.length_a   1.000
_cell.length_b   1.000
_cell.length_c   1.000
_cell.angle_alpha   90.00
_cell.angle_beta   90.00
_cell.angle_gamma   90.00
#
_symmetry.space_group_name_H-M   'P 1'
#
loop_
_entity.id
_entity.type
_entity.pdbx_description
1 polymer ?
#
loop_
_entity_poly.entity_id
_entity_poly.type
_entity_poly.pdbx_seq_one_letter_code
_entity_poly.pdbx_strand_id
1 'polypeptide(L)'
;MRTVPESQLRQFSAAALIAIGSAPDIAGVVADSLVDANLMGHDSHGVLRLPWYVAHARSGQVLPAARPSLVASSGATAQVDGRLGWG
;
A
#
# COMPACT_ATOMS: atom_id res chain seq x y z
N MET A 1 17.28 6.31 19.70
CA MET A 1 16.54 5.90 18.49
C MET A 1 16.29 7.16 17.67
N ARG A 2 16.49 7.14 16.34
CA ARG A 2 16.28 8.32 15.49
C ARG A 2 14.78 8.49 15.24
N THR A 3 14.27 9.71 15.41
CA THR A 3 12.89 10.05 15.06
C THR A 3 12.84 10.68 13.66
N VAL A 4 11.75 10.43 12.94
CA VAL A 4 11.46 11.00 11.62
C VAL A 4 10.01 11.50 11.66
N PRO A 5 9.72 12.72 11.19
CA PRO A 5 8.34 13.21 11.07
C PRO A 5 7.48 12.30 10.18
N GLU A 6 6.25 12.02 10.59
CA GLU A 6 5.30 11.18 9.85
C GLU A 6 5.09 11.68 8.40
N SER A 7 5.06 12.99 8.19
CA SER A 7 4.83 13.60 6.88
C SER A 7 5.96 13.32 5.90
N GLN A 8 7.21 13.37 6.38
CA GLN A 8 8.37 12.95 5.59
C GLN A 8 8.32 11.46 5.26
N LEU A 9 7.85 10.65 6.21
CA LEU A 9 7.76 9.21 6.03
C LEU A 9 6.65 8.81 5.05
N ARG A 10 5.50 9.51 5.07
CA ARG A 10 4.41 9.35 4.09
C ARG A 10 4.87 9.74 2.69
N GLN A 11 5.53 10.90 2.55
CA GLN A 11 6.07 11.36 1.27
C GLN A 11 7.10 10.38 0.70
N PHE A 12 8.03 9.89 1.52
CA PHE A 12 9.01 8.90 1.12
C PHE A 12 8.35 7.59 0.67
N SER A 13 7.40 7.08 1.45
CA SER A 13 6.72 5.81 1.16
C SER A 13 5.89 5.91 -0.12
N ALA A 14 5.14 6.99 -0.32
CA ALA A 14 4.38 7.23 -1.55
C ALA A 14 5.30 7.34 -2.76
N ALA A 15 6.41 8.08 -2.66
CA ALA A 15 7.39 8.18 -3.74
C ALA A 15 8.01 6.83 -4.11
N ALA A 16 8.33 5.99 -3.12
CA ALA A 16 8.85 4.64 -3.36
C ALA A 16 7.83 3.74 -4.08
N LEU A 17 6.55 3.82 -3.70
CA LEU A 17 5.46 3.07 -4.33
C LEU A 17 5.18 3.55 -5.77
N ILE A 18 5.21 4.86 -6.01
CA ILE A 18 5.09 5.42 -7.37
C ILE A 18 6.27 4.96 -8.23
N ALA A 19 7.48 4.93 -7.69
CA ALA A 19 8.68 4.48 -8.41
C ALA A 19 8.62 3.01 -8.85
N ILE A 20 7.78 2.18 -8.21
CA ILE A 20 7.54 0.79 -8.62
C ILE A 20 6.25 0.61 -9.44
N GLY A 21 5.59 1.71 -9.85
CA GLY A 21 4.48 1.70 -10.79
C GLY A 21 3.08 1.83 -10.16
N SER A 22 2.97 2.14 -8.87
CA SER A 22 1.66 2.46 -8.27
C SER A 22 1.12 3.78 -8.82
N ALA A 23 -0.21 3.85 -9.03
CA ALA A 23 -0.86 5.12 -9.32
C ALA A 23 -0.75 6.07 -8.09
N PRO A 24 -0.60 7.40 -8.27
CA PRO A 24 -0.36 8.32 -7.16
C PRO A 24 -1.42 8.28 -6.04
N ASP A 25 -2.70 8.12 -6.40
CA ASP A 25 -3.80 8.00 -5.45
C ASP A 25 -3.70 6.72 -4.61
N ILE A 26 -3.35 5.60 -5.25
CA ILE A 26 -3.16 4.31 -4.59
C ILE A 26 -1.91 4.35 -3.69
N ALA A 27 -0.82 4.92 -4.19
CA ALA A 27 0.43 5.07 -3.44
C ALA A 27 0.24 5.90 -2.17
N GLY A 28 -0.59 6.94 -2.22
CA GLY A 28 -0.97 7.73 -1.05
C GLY A 28 -1.65 6.87 0.03
N VAL A 29 -2.68 6.11 -0.35
CA VAL A 29 -3.42 5.24 0.60
C VAL A 29 -2.51 4.20 1.25
N VAL A 30 -1.66 3.53 0.47
CA VAL A 30 -0.74 2.51 1.00
C VAL A 30 0.33 3.15 1.90
N ALA A 31 0.89 4.29 1.50
CA ALA A 31 1.84 5.04 2.32
C ALA A 31 1.21 5.47 3.65
N ASP A 32 -0.05 5.89 3.62
CA ASP A 32 -0.77 6.27 4.82
C ASP A 32 -0.96 5.11 5.78
N SER A 33 -1.41 3.96 5.27
CA SER A 33 -1.56 2.73 6.05
C SER A 33 -0.25 2.28 6.72
N LEU A 34 0.87 2.33 5.99
CA LEU A 34 2.18 1.97 6.53
C LEU A 34 2.61 2.93 7.66
N VAL A 35 2.43 4.24 7.48
CA VAL A 35 2.84 5.21 8.51
C VAL A 35 1.90 5.18 9.71
N ASP A 36 0.60 4.96 9.51
CA ASP A 36 -0.36 4.77 10.59
C ASP A 36 0.00 3.55 11.44
N ALA A 37 0.43 2.45 10.81
CA ALA A 37 0.91 1.29 11.55
C ALA A 37 2.12 1.62 12.46
N ASN A 38 3.07 2.43 11.98
CA ASN A 38 4.18 2.90 12.84
C ASN A 38 3.69 3.80 13.98
N LEU A 39 2.77 4.75 13.71
CA LEU A 39 2.22 5.66 14.72
C LEU A 39 1.43 4.91 15.81
N MET A 40 0.79 3.80 15.45
CA MET A 40 0.06 2.91 16.37
C MET A 40 0.98 1.93 17.12
N GLY A 41 2.29 1.94 16.87
CA GLY A 41 3.26 1.03 17.50
C GLY A 41 3.29 -0.39 16.91
N HIS A 42 2.68 -0.60 15.74
CA HIS A 42 2.69 -1.87 15.00
C HIS A 42 3.79 -1.89 13.95
N ASP A 43 5.05 -1.70 14.37
CA ASP A 43 6.18 -1.50 13.45
C ASP A 43 6.32 -2.60 12.40
N SER A 44 6.02 -3.87 12.74
CA SER A 44 6.03 -5.01 11.83
C SER A 44 5.16 -4.84 10.58
N HIS A 45 4.18 -3.94 10.61
CA HIS A 45 3.27 -3.62 9.52
C HIS A 45 3.52 -2.24 8.91
N GLY A 46 4.47 -1.46 9.46
CA GLY A 46 4.78 -0.12 8.98
C GLY A 46 5.80 -0.09 7.85
N VAL A 47 6.52 1.03 7.71
CA VAL A 47 7.42 1.29 6.57
C VAL A 47 8.51 0.25 6.33
N LEU A 48 8.82 -0.60 7.32
CA LEU A 48 9.72 -1.74 7.14
C LEU A 48 9.23 -2.75 6.11
N ARG A 49 7.95 -2.69 5.72
CA ARG A 49 7.36 -3.52 4.66
C ARG A 49 7.72 -3.06 3.25
N LEU A 50 8.18 -1.81 3.05
CA LEU A 50 8.48 -1.28 1.71
C LEU A 50 9.43 -2.15 0.88
N PRO A 51 10.57 -2.67 1.40
CA PRO A 51 11.45 -3.54 0.63
C PRO A 51 10.73 -4.81 0.14
N TRP A 52 9.83 -5.37 0.95
CA TRP A 52 9.01 -6.51 0.55
C TRP A 52 8.02 -6.11 -0.54
N TYR A 53 7.33 -4.98 -0.42
CA TYR A 53 6.39 -4.51 -1.45
C TYR A 53 7.09 -4.26 -2.80
N VAL A 54 8.30 -3.70 -2.78
CA VAL A 54 9.15 -3.56 -3.97
C VAL A 54 9.46 -4.93 -4.58
N ALA A 55 9.81 -5.93 -3.76
CA ALA A 55 10.08 -7.28 -4.25
C ALA A 55 8.84 -7.95 -4.87
N HIS A 56 7.66 -7.85 -4.23
CA HIS A 56 6.41 -8.40 -4.74
C HIS A 56 5.94 -7.73 -6.04
N ALA A 57 6.12 -6.41 -6.16
CA ALA A 57 5.85 -5.70 -7.40
C ALA A 57 6.76 -6.17 -8.54
N ARG A 58 8.07 -6.32 -8.26
CA ARG A 58 9.06 -6.79 -9.25
C ARG A 58 8.84 -8.25 -9.67
N SER A 59 8.35 -9.09 -8.77
CA SER A 59 8.05 -10.51 -9.08
C SER A 59 6.69 -10.70 -9.75
N GLY A 60 5.86 -9.65 -9.86
CA GLY A 60 4.50 -9.73 -10.39
C GLY A 60 3.49 -10.38 -9.44
N GLN A 61 3.87 -10.62 -8.18
CA GLN A 61 2.95 -11.08 -7.14
C GLN A 61 1.94 -9.99 -6.74
N VAL A 62 2.33 -8.73 -6.90
CA VAL A 62 1.45 -7.57 -6.83
C VAL A 62 1.54 -6.81 -8.15
N LEU A 63 0.41 -6.32 -8.64
CA LEU A 63 0.28 -5.43 -9.78
C LEU A 63 0.01 -4.00 -9.25
N PRO A 64 1.04 -3.13 -9.16
CA PRO A 64 0.96 -1.88 -8.40
C PRO A 64 -0.12 -0.88 -8.87
N ALA A 65 -0.46 -0.91 -10.16
CA ALA A 65 -1.48 -0.08 -10.77
C ALA A 65 -2.87 -0.75 -10.83
N ALA A 66 -3.00 -2.00 -10.37
CA ALA A 66 -4.27 -2.71 -10.41
C ALA A 66 -5.30 -2.04 -9.49
N ARG A 67 -6.54 -1.97 -9.96
CA ARG A 67 -7.68 -1.47 -9.21
C ARG A 67 -8.66 -2.61 -8.99
N PRO A 68 -9.27 -2.71 -7.81
CA PRO A 68 -10.29 -3.72 -7.56
C PRO A 68 -11.49 -3.53 -8.48
N SER A 69 -12.23 -4.61 -8.74
CA SER A 69 -13.48 -4.57 -9.51
C SER A 69 -14.60 -5.35 -8.82
N LEU A 70 -15.82 -4.84 -8.91
CA LEU A 70 -17.00 -5.54 -8.42
C LEU A 70 -17.29 -6.76 -9.30
N VAL A 71 -17.35 -7.94 -8.70
CA VAL A 71 -17.72 -9.20 -9.37
C VAL A 71 -19.23 -9.40 -9.28
N ALA A 72 -19.79 -9.25 -8.09
CA ALA A 72 -21.22 -9.38 -7.83
C ALA A 72 -21.62 -8.58 -6.58
N SER A 73 -22.88 -8.21 -6.48
CA SER A 73 -23.47 -7.61 -5.28
C SER A 73 -24.88 -8.14 -5.07
N SER A 74 -25.26 -8.42 -3.82
CA SER A 74 -26.60 -8.85 -3.46
C SER A 74 -26.98 -8.32 -2.08
N GLY A 75 -28.04 -7.51 -2.04
CA GLY A 75 -28.48 -6.83 -0.82
C GLY A 75 -27.34 -6.03 -0.18
N ALA A 76 -26.98 -6.40 1.05
CA ALA A 76 -25.92 -5.76 1.83
C ALA A 76 -24.52 -6.39 1.65
N THR A 77 -24.30 -7.20 0.61
CA THR A 77 -23.00 -7.88 0.37
C THR A 77 -22.46 -7.59 -1.03
N ALA A 78 -21.13 -7.59 -1.16
CA ALA A 78 -20.41 -7.43 -2.42
C ALA A 78 -19.21 -8.38 -2.48
N GLN A 79 -18.99 -8.99 -3.65
CA GLN A 79 -17.78 -9.72 -3.99
C GLN A 79 -16.90 -8.83 -4.85
N VAL A 80 -15.66 -8.62 -4.44
CA VAL A 80 -14.68 -7.75 -5.10
C VAL A 80 -13.46 -8.58 -5.47
N ASP A 81 -13.05 -8.52 -6.74
CA ASP A 81 -11.77 -9.05 -7.19
C ASP A 81 -10.71 -7.96 -6.97
N GLY A 82 -9.71 -8.26 -6.15
CA GLY A 82 -8.59 -7.35 -5.87
C GLY A 82 -7.61 -7.20 -7.05
N ARG A 83 -7.70 -8.07 -8.05
CA ARG A 83 -6.89 -8.04 -9.29
C ARG A 83 -5.38 -8.00 -9.02
N LEU A 84 -4.95 -8.69 -7.96
CA LEU A 84 -3.56 -8.69 -7.46
C LEU A 84 -3.02 -7.30 -7.12
N GLY A 85 -3.89 -6.32 -6.85
CA GLY A 85 -3.50 -5.00 -6.37
C GLY A 85 -3.04 -5.02 -4.91
N TRP A 86 -2.75 -3.83 -4.39
CA TRP A 86 -2.50 -3.65 -2.96
C TRP A 86 -3.75 -3.97 -2.13
N GLY A 87 -3.55 -4.43 -0.90
CA GLY A 87 -4.60 -4.76 0.07
C GLY A 87 -4.23 -4.35 1.47
#